data_AF-A0A2A4F722-F1
#
_entry.id   AF-A0A2A4F722-F1
#
_cell.length_a   1.000
_cell.length_b   1.000
_cell.length_c   1.000
_cell.angle_alpha   90.00
_cell.angle_beta   90.00
_cell.angle_gamma   90.00
#
_symmetry.space_group_name_H-M   'P 1'
#
loop_
_entity.id
_entity.type
_entity.pdbx_description
1 polymer ?
#
loop_
_entity_poly.entity_id
_entity_poly.type
_entity_poly.pdbx_seq_one_letter_code
_entity_poly.pdbx_strand_id
1 'polypeptide(L)'
;MGWIACGVATIAVTLGLMAWLAPAQSGRIAATVTPATTPPQPVETGKSAAQVAPSLPVPQGPAAGSPVDMLARLAAARSNAAFQPGGITSDTMSDALQHAFSYPNFSALENRADAEGLFEAAAWADACARGTLSASEQSLRCSDTRLHDARYADDLLHKAAAAGQPAALLALANLYPAEWLNVPLAGSDTLGDRVLTLAAQGNASALALLSQWCASPKACTDPQLTRNTLALLQLSLFKTGTSEVGLYLIGNADEQRAAINRADSLRKLLSWPS
;
A
#
# COMPACT_ATOMS: atom_id res chain seq x y z
N MET A 1 8.84 -47.68 -32.66
CA MET A 1 8.75 -48.17 -31.27
C MET A 1 10.17 -48.23 -30.73
N GLY A 2 10.69 -47.37 -29.86
CA GLY A 2 10.23 -46.22 -29.11
C GLY A 2 11.48 -45.48 -28.65
N TRP A 3 11.39 -44.15 -28.53
CA TRP A 3 12.51 -43.26 -28.26
C TRP A 3 12.77 -43.18 -26.75
N ILE A 4 14.04 -43.29 -26.34
CA ILE A 4 14.51 -42.88 -25.00
C ILE A 4 15.24 -41.56 -25.20
N ALA A 5 14.56 -40.45 -24.86
CA ALA A 5 15.20 -39.16 -24.69
C ALA A 5 15.28 -38.85 -23.20
N CYS A 6 16.50 -38.79 -22.68
CA CYS A 6 16.84 -38.43 -21.32
C CYS A 6 16.25 -37.06 -20.94
N GLY A 7 15.52 -37.02 -19.84
CA GLY A 7 15.04 -35.80 -19.22
C GLY A 7 16.18 -34.98 -18.62
N VAL A 8 16.40 -33.80 -19.18
CA VAL A 8 17.13 -32.71 -18.55
C VAL A 8 16.10 -31.87 -17.80
N ALA A 9 16.09 -31.96 -16.47
CA ALA A 9 15.33 -31.06 -15.62
C ALA A 9 16.20 -30.62 -14.43
N THR A 10 17.30 -29.94 -14.74
CA THR A 10 18.09 -29.20 -13.75
C THR A 10 17.58 -27.77 -13.68
N ILE A 11 16.82 -27.48 -12.62
CA ILE A 11 16.87 -26.27 -11.79
C ILE A 11 16.81 -24.94 -12.57
N ALA A 12 15.59 -24.44 -12.78
CA ALA A 12 15.33 -23.03 -13.05
C ALA A 12 14.69 -22.39 -11.81
N VAL A 13 15.47 -22.23 -10.74
CA VAL A 13 15.12 -21.41 -9.58
C VAL A 13 16.34 -20.57 -9.23
N THR A 14 16.68 -19.60 -10.09
CA THR A 14 17.82 -18.69 -9.83
C THR A 14 17.74 -17.32 -10.52
N LEU A 15 16.56 -16.87 -10.96
CA LEU A 15 16.42 -15.56 -11.64
C LEU A 15 15.32 -14.63 -11.08
N GLY A 16 14.95 -14.78 -9.81
CA GLY A 16 13.94 -13.91 -9.18
C GLY A 16 14.46 -12.85 -8.20
N LEU A 17 15.73 -12.89 -7.79
CA LEU A 17 16.16 -12.20 -6.56
C LEU A 17 17.25 -11.13 -6.70
N MET A 18 17.69 -10.78 -7.91
CA MET A 18 18.79 -9.81 -8.11
C MET A 18 18.47 -8.69 -9.13
N ALA A 19 17.22 -8.25 -9.23
CA ALA A 19 16.83 -7.12 -10.09
C ALA A 19 16.42 -5.85 -9.31
N TRP A 20 16.49 -5.84 -7.98
CA TRP A 20 15.94 -4.77 -7.14
C TRP A 20 16.99 -3.86 -6.47
N LEU A 21 18.21 -3.82 -7.02
CA LEU A 21 19.29 -2.95 -6.55
C LEU A 21 19.91 -2.15 -7.72
N ALA A 22 19.19 -1.14 -8.21
CA ALA A 22 19.79 0.04 -8.84
C ALA A 22 18.76 1.19 -8.97
N PRO A 23 18.98 2.37 -8.38
CA PRO A 23 18.26 3.58 -8.77
C PRO A 23 18.86 4.13 -10.07
N ALA A 24 18.10 4.05 -11.16
CA ALA A 24 18.41 4.78 -12.39
C ALA A 24 18.24 6.29 -12.12
N GLN A 25 19.35 7.02 -12.14
CA GLN A 25 19.34 8.48 -12.14
C GLN A 25 18.84 8.97 -13.50
N SER A 26 17.64 9.54 -13.54
CA SER A 26 17.17 10.32 -14.69
C SER A 26 17.29 11.81 -14.36
N GLY A 27 18.04 12.52 -15.21
CA GLY A 27 18.47 13.90 -15.03
C GLY A 27 17.33 14.90 -14.83
N ARG A 28 17.54 15.82 -13.89
CA ARG A 28 16.74 17.03 -13.73
C ARG A 28 17.10 18.01 -14.84
N ILE A 29 16.16 18.27 -15.74
CA ILE A 29 16.17 19.47 -16.58
C ILE A 29 15.62 20.61 -15.72
N ALA A 30 16.44 21.63 -15.50
CA ALA A 30 16.08 22.83 -14.77
C ALA A 30 15.18 23.71 -15.64
N ALA A 31 13.97 24.02 -15.17
CA ALA A 31 13.17 25.12 -15.68
C ALA A 31 13.27 26.29 -14.70
N THR A 32 13.99 27.32 -15.12
CA THR A 32 14.08 28.63 -14.48
C THR A 32 12.73 29.35 -14.56
N VAL A 33 12.14 29.69 -13.41
CA VAL A 33 10.99 30.62 -13.33
C VAL A 33 11.46 31.89 -12.62
N THR A 34 11.43 32.99 -13.37
CA THR A 34 11.76 34.34 -12.92
C THR A 34 10.66 34.88 -12.01
N PRO A 35 10.95 35.45 -10.83
CA PRO A 35 9.94 36.08 -9.99
C PRO A 35 9.66 37.51 -10.46
N ALA A 36 8.39 37.85 -10.70
CA ALA A 36 7.94 39.22 -10.87
C ALA A 36 7.43 39.75 -9.52
N THR A 37 8.06 40.84 -9.07
CA THR A 37 7.86 41.55 -7.82
C THR A 37 6.78 42.61 -7.97
N THR A 38 5.73 42.64 -7.14
CA THR A 38 5.02 43.88 -6.71
C THR A 38 4.15 43.64 -5.47
N PRO A 39 4.34 44.38 -4.35
CA PRO A 39 3.40 44.47 -3.22
C PRO A 39 2.84 45.92 -3.08
N PRO A 40 2.10 46.29 -2.00
CA PRO A 40 0.75 45.84 -1.58
C PRO A 40 -0.19 47.03 -1.26
N GLN A 41 -1.51 46.85 -1.07
CA GLN A 41 -2.35 47.75 -0.25
C GLN A 41 -3.64 47.07 0.32
N PRO A 42 -4.23 47.60 1.42
CA PRO A 42 -4.96 46.85 2.46
C PRO A 42 -6.47 47.21 2.54
N VAL A 43 -7.13 46.81 3.67
CA VAL A 43 -8.45 47.26 4.21
C VAL A 43 -9.61 46.30 3.81
N GLU A 44 -10.50 45.75 4.64
CA GLU A 44 -10.89 45.92 6.06
C GLU A 44 -11.69 44.72 6.60
N THR A 45 -11.80 44.70 7.92
CA THR A 45 -12.57 43.85 8.85
C THR A 45 -14.07 43.70 8.61
N GLY A 46 -14.59 42.48 8.86
CA GLY A 46 -16.01 42.19 9.09
C GLY A 46 -16.21 40.94 9.95
N LYS A 47 -16.59 41.13 11.22
CA LYS A 47 -16.86 40.12 12.27
C LYS A 47 -17.88 39.04 11.85
N SER A 48 -17.62 37.79 12.22
CA SER A 48 -18.67 36.95 12.85
C SER A 48 -18.03 35.92 13.80
N ALA A 49 -18.46 35.98 15.06
CA ALA A 49 -18.02 35.10 16.13
C ALA A 49 -18.82 33.80 16.09
N ALA A 50 -18.14 32.67 15.87
CA ALA A 50 -18.66 31.34 16.17
C ALA A 50 -17.86 30.77 17.35
N GLN A 51 -18.57 30.32 18.37
CA GLN A 51 -18.04 29.80 19.63
C GLN A 51 -17.04 28.66 19.40
N VAL A 52 -15.86 28.80 19.99
CA VAL A 52 -14.85 27.75 20.09
C VAL A 52 -15.37 26.68 21.05
N ALA A 53 -15.80 25.54 20.50
CA ALA A 53 -15.93 24.32 21.29
C ALA A 53 -14.53 23.83 21.68
N PRO A 54 -14.32 23.27 22.89
CA PRO A 54 -13.03 22.71 23.26
C PRO A 54 -12.72 21.54 22.33
N SER A 55 -11.74 21.72 21.45
CA SER A 55 -11.16 20.65 20.65
C SER A 55 -10.48 19.67 21.60
N LEU A 56 -11.04 18.46 21.69
CA LEU A 56 -10.33 17.30 22.22
C LEU A 56 -9.01 17.16 21.45
N PRO A 57 -7.89 16.80 22.11
CA PRO A 57 -6.62 16.65 21.41
C PRO A 57 -6.75 15.54 20.38
N VAL A 58 -6.74 15.91 19.11
CA VAL A 58 -6.45 15.00 18.00
C VAL A 58 -5.08 14.39 18.29
N PRO A 59 -4.92 13.06 18.29
CA PRO A 59 -3.61 12.45 18.44
C PRO A 59 -2.69 13.05 17.39
N GLN A 60 -1.68 13.81 17.82
CA GLN A 60 -0.68 14.34 16.94
C GLN A 60 0.01 13.15 16.29
N GLY A 61 -0.21 12.98 14.99
CA GLY A 61 0.58 12.05 14.18
C GLY A 61 2.08 12.34 14.38
N PRO A 62 2.94 11.32 14.23
CA PRO A 62 4.37 11.49 14.46
C PRO A 62 4.92 12.66 13.64
N ALA A 63 5.70 13.53 14.30
CA ALA A 63 6.35 14.65 13.64
C ALA A 63 7.17 14.16 12.45
N ALA A 64 7.00 14.82 11.29
CA ALA A 64 7.75 14.53 10.08
C ALA A 64 9.26 14.50 10.39
N GLY A 65 9.87 13.32 10.31
CA GLY A 65 11.31 13.11 10.52
C GLY A 65 11.70 12.29 11.75
N SER A 66 10.77 11.86 12.61
CA SER A 66 11.06 10.88 13.66
C SER A 66 10.81 9.45 13.19
N PRO A 67 11.71 8.50 13.51
CA PRO A 67 11.49 7.10 13.17
C PRO A 67 10.26 6.54 13.87
N VAL A 68 9.51 5.69 13.18
CA VAL A 68 8.25 5.10 13.64
C VAL A 68 8.51 3.73 14.27
N ASP A 69 7.93 3.48 15.44
CA ASP A 69 7.86 2.12 16.01
C ASP A 69 6.74 1.34 15.32
N MET A 70 7.09 0.72 14.19
CA MET A 70 6.12 -0.01 13.37
C MET A 70 5.54 -1.23 14.09
N LEU A 71 6.33 -1.91 14.92
CA LEU A 71 5.87 -3.09 15.65
C LEU A 71 4.89 -2.72 16.76
N ALA A 72 5.09 -1.57 17.43
CA ALA A 72 4.10 -1.05 18.37
C ALA A 72 2.81 -0.61 17.66
N ARG A 73 2.91 0.06 16.49
CA ARG A 73 1.72 0.41 15.70
C ARG A 73 0.96 -0.82 15.22
N LEU A 74 1.66 -1.87 14.77
CA LEU A 74 1.06 -3.14 14.37
C LEU A 74 0.35 -3.82 15.55
N ALA A 75 0.95 -3.81 16.74
CA ALA A 75 0.34 -4.32 17.96
C ALA A 75 -0.95 -3.57 18.31
N ALA A 76 -0.96 -2.24 18.17
CA ALA A 76 -2.12 -1.40 18.46
C ALA A 76 -3.26 -1.59 17.45
N ALA A 77 -2.94 -1.90 16.18
CA ALA A 77 -3.91 -2.05 15.09
C ALA A 77 -4.93 -3.18 15.33
N ARG A 78 -4.64 -4.15 16.21
CA ARG A 78 -5.61 -5.14 16.68
C ARG A 78 -6.92 -4.51 17.17
N SER A 79 -6.83 -3.35 17.80
CA SER A 79 -7.96 -2.68 18.44
C SER A 79 -8.93 -2.06 17.43
N ASN A 80 -8.54 -1.96 16.15
CA ASN A 80 -9.34 -1.37 15.08
C ASN A 80 -10.35 -2.37 14.49
N ALA A 81 -11.07 -3.09 15.36
CA ALA A 81 -12.01 -4.16 15.00
C ALA A 81 -13.21 -3.71 14.14
N ALA A 82 -13.44 -2.39 14.02
CA ALA A 82 -14.50 -1.83 13.19
C ALA A 82 -14.22 -1.96 11.68
N PHE A 83 -12.96 -2.12 11.27
CA PHE A 83 -12.61 -2.33 9.88
C PHE A 83 -12.76 -3.80 9.48
N GLN A 84 -13.78 -4.09 8.69
CA GLN A 84 -13.90 -5.33 7.95
C GLN A 84 -13.42 -5.04 6.51
N PRO A 85 -12.30 -5.63 6.06
CA PRO A 85 -11.92 -5.50 4.66
C PRO A 85 -13.07 -6.00 3.78
N GLY A 86 -13.32 -5.31 2.68
CA GLY A 86 -14.31 -5.75 1.69
C GLY A 86 -13.99 -7.16 1.18
N GLY A 87 -14.99 -7.83 0.60
CA GLY A 87 -14.77 -9.12 -0.05
C GLY A 87 -13.62 -9.00 -1.07
N ILE A 88 -12.63 -9.86 -0.95
CA ILE A 88 -11.45 -9.86 -1.83
C ILE A 88 -11.85 -10.57 -3.12
N THR A 89 -12.04 -9.81 -4.20
CA THR A 89 -12.24 -10.39 -5.54
C THR A 89 -11.01 -10.12 -6.41
N SER A 90 -10.44 -8.92 -6.33
CA SER A 90 -9.16 -8.59 -6.96
C SER A 90 -8.04 -8.29 -5.96
N ASP A 91 -6.91 -8.97 -6.15
CA ASP A 91 -5.69 -8.81 -5.35
C ASP A 91 -4.75 -7.73 -5.92
N THR A 92 -4.89 -7.39 -7.20
CA THR A 92 -4.08 -6.38 -7.89
C THR A 92 -4.91 -5.48 -8.81
N MET A 93 -4.34 -4.33 -9.20
CA MET A 93 -4.93 -3.46 -10.23
C MET A 93 -5.13 -4.19 -11.57
N SER A 94 -4.26 -5.16 -11.89
CA SER A 94 -4.38 -5.94 -13.12
C SER A 94 -5.57 -6.92 -13.06
N ASP A 95 -5.78 -7.57 -11.93
CA ASP A 95 -6.95 -8.45 -11.72
C ASP A 95 -8.24 -7.62 -11.76
N ALA A 96 -8.22 -6.45 -11.13
CA ALA A 96 -9.36 -5.53 -11.12
C ALA A 96 -9.68 -5.03 -12.53
N LEU A 97 -8.67 -4.71 -13.34
CA LEU A 97 -8.85 -4.34 -14.74
C LEU A 97 -9.46 -5.50 -15.55
N GLN A 98 -8.98 -6.72 -15.33
CA GLN A 98 -9.50 -7.90 -16.01
C GLN A 98 -10.98 -8.15 -15.66
N HIS A 99 -11.35 -8.01 -14.39
CA HIS A 99 -12.75 -8.08 -13.94
C HIS A 99 -13.59 -6.92 -14.50
N ALA A 100 -13.05 -5.70 -14.51
CA ALA A 100 -13.71 -4.52 -15.06
C ALA A 100 -14.09 -4.72 -16.54
N PHE A 101 -13.27 -5.43 -17.31
CA PHE A 101 -13.54 -5.70 -18.73
C PHE A 101 -14.61 -6.76 -19.01
N SER A 102 -15.10 -7.44 -17.97
CA SER A 102 -16.33 -8.25 -18.06
C SER A 102 -17.58 -7.37 -18.25
N TYR A 103 -17.50 -6.08 -17.89
CA TYR A 103 -18.57 -5.11 -18.13
C TYR A 103 -18.54 -4.60 -19.58
N PRO A 104 -19.72 -4.32 -20.17
CA PRO A 104 -19.81 -3.89 -21.57
C PRO A 104 -19.22 -2.49 -21.79
N ASN A 105 -19.32 -1.61 -20.80
CA ASN A 105 -18.82 -0.24 -20.83
C ASN A 105 -18.52 0.27 -19.41
N PHE A 106 -17.82 1.41 -19.33
CA PHE A 106 -17.44 1.99 -18.04
C PHE A 106 -18.62 2.44 -17.18
N SER A 107 -19.73 2.91 -17.78
CA SER A 107 -20.89 3.39 -17.02
C SER A 107 -21.63 2.28 -16.28
N ALA A 108 -21.57 1.03 -16.77
CA ALA A 108 -22.08 -0.12 -16.04
C ALA A 108 -21.33 -0.34 -14.70
N LEU A 109 -20.04 -0.01 -14.69
CA LEU A 109 -19.17 -0.14 -13.53
C LEU A 109 -19.23 1.07 -12.59
N GLU A 110 -19.37 2.28 -13.15
CA GLU A 110 -19.47 3.53 -12.37
C GLU A 110 -20.64 3.53 -11.36
N ASN A 111 -21.70 2.77 -11.65
CA ASN A 111 -22.85 2.65 -10.74
C ASN A 111 -22.58 1.75 -9.52
N ARG A 112 -21.46 1.02 -9.49
CA ARG A 112 -21.08 0.18 -8.35
C ARG A 112 -20.33 1.01 -7.31
N ALA A 113 -21.00 1.27 -6.19
CA ALA A 113 -20.42 1.99 -5.05
C ALA A 113 -19.77 1.06 -4.02
N ASP A 114 -19.80 -0.25 -4.23
CA ASP A 114 -19.09 -1.21 -3.38
C ASP A 114 -17.58 -1.14 -3.61
N ALA A 115 -16.80 -1.58 -2.61
CA ALA A 115 -15.35 -1.42 -2.58
C ALA A 115 -14.65 -2.03 -3.81
N GLU A 116 -15.14 -3.18 -4.29
CA GLU A 116 -14.59 -3.88 -5.45
C GLU A 116 -14.95 -3.16 -6.76
N GLY A 117 -16.21 -2.76 -6.93
CA GLY A 117 -16.62 -2.00 -8.11
C GLY A 117 -15.87 -0.67 -8.26
N LEU A 118 -15.60 0.03 -7.15
CA LEU A 118 -14.76 1.22 -7.15
C LEU A 118 -13.31 0.93 -7.54
N PHE A 119 -12.76 -0.21 -7.14
CA PHE A 119 -11.40 -0.62 -7.47
C PHE A 119 -11.25 -1.05 -8.92
N GLU A 120 -12.19 -1.84 -9.45
CA GLU A 120 -12.32 -2.14 -10.88
C GLU A 120 -12.42 -0.86 -11.72
N ALA A 121 -13.22 0.13 -11.27
CA ALA A 121 -13.37 1.40 -11.95
C ALA A 121 -12.06 2.20 -11.94
N ALA A 122 -11.37 2.24 -10.80
CA ALA A 122 -10.07 2.88 -10.68
C ALA A 122 -9.03 2.23 -11.61
N ALA A 123 -9.01 0.91 -11.71
CA ALA A 123 -8.10 0.17 -12.59
C ALA A 123 -8.35 0.46 -14.07
N TRP A 124 -9.62 0.49 -14.50
CA TRP A 124 -9.98 0.89 -15.86
C TRP A 124 -9.54 2.33 -16.15
N ALA A 125 -9.89 3.28 -15.27
CA ALA A 125 -9.52 4.68 -15.44
C ALA A 125 -8.00 4.88 -15.49
N ASP A 126 -7.23 4.21 -14.61
CA ASP A 126 -5.76 4.29 -14.59
C ASP A 126 -5.16 3.75 -15.90
N ALA A 127 -5.65 2.62 -16.41
CA ALA A 127 -5.17 2.05 -17.66
C ALA A 127 -5.43 2.97 -18.87
N CYS A 128 -6.60 3.61 -18.90
CA CYS A 128 -6.94 4.60 -19.92
C CYS A 128 -6.09 5.87 -19.83
N ALA A 129 -5.87 6.40 -18.63
CA ALA A 129 -5.10 7.62 -18.39
C ALA A 129 -3.60 7.42 -18.67
N ARG A 130 -3.05 6.23 -18.37
CA ARG A 130 -1.66 5.88 -18.64
C ARG A 130 -1.42 5.31 -20.04
N GLY A 131 -2.49 4.99 -20.78
CA GLY A 131 -2.40 4.41 -22.12
C GLY A 131 -1.74 3.03 -22.14
N THR A 132 -2.02 2.20 -21.14
CA THR A 132 -1.43 0.85 -21.01
C THR A 132 -2.16 -0.22 -21.81
N LEU A 133 -3.32 0.12 -22.40
CA LEU A 133 -4.11 -0.78 -23.23
C LEU A 133 -3.57 -0.84 -24.67
N SER A 134 -3.93 -1.90 -25.40
CA SER A 134 -3.66 -1.94 -26.85
C SER A 134 -4.40 -0.80 -27.57
N ALA A 135 -3.92 -0.37 -28.75
CA ALA A 135 -4.56 0.71 -29.51
C ALA A 135 -6.05 0.45 -29.83
N SER A 136 -6.40 -0.81 -30.09
CA SER A 136 -7.78 -1.24 -30.29
C SER A 136 -8.62 -1.13 -29.02
N GLU A 137 -8.09 -1.57 -27.89
CA GLU A 137 -8.78 -1.49 -26.60
C GLU A 137 -8.91 -0.05 -26.14
N GLN A 138 -7.87 0.78 -26.30
CA GLN A 138 -7.89 2.20 -25.97
C GLN A 138 -9.03 2.91 -26.73
N SER A 139 -9.18 2.62 -28.02
CA SER A 139 -10.25 3.21 -28.84
C SER A 139 -11.65 2.74 -28.45
N LEU A 140 -11.77 1.48 -28.00
CA LEU A 140 -13.05 0.87 -27.65
C LEU A 140 -13.51 1.18 -26.21
N ARG A 141 -12.56 1.20 -25.27
CA ARG A 141 -12.80 1.16 -23.81
C ARG A 141 -12.60 2.53 -23.15
N CYS A 142 -11.87 3.45 -23.77
CA CYS A 142 -11.49 4.74 -23.16
C CYS A 142 -12.13 5.94 -23.85
N SER A 143 -13.35 5.81 -24.36
CA SER A 143 -14.04 6.89 -25.07
C SER A 143 -14.56 8.01 -24.16
N ASP A 144 -14.76 7.74 -22.87
CA ASP A 144 -15.13 8.76 -21.87
C ASP A 144 -13.91 9.63 -21.53
N THR A 145 -14.07 10.95 -21.69
CA THR A 145 -12.98 11.91 -21.49
C THR A 145 -12.44 11.93 -20.06
N ARG A 146 -13.26 11.56 -19.06
CA ARG A 146 -12.84 11.47 -17.65
C ARG A 146 -11.80 10.37 -17.45
N LEU A 147 -11.82 9.31 -18.25
CA LEU A 147 -10.86 8.20 -18.19
C LEU A 147 -9.46 8.60 -18.65
N HIS A 148 -9.29 9.80 -19.22
CA HIS A 148 -7.98 10.34 -19.56
C HIS A 148 -7.42 11.28 -18.49
N ASP A 149 -8.21 11.60 -17.44
CA ASP A 149 -7.74 12.39 -16.31
C ASP A 149 -7.18 11.47 -15.22
N ALA A 150 -5.87 11.56 -14.98
CA ALA A 150 -5.22 10.80 -13.92
C ALA A 150 -5.83 11.08 -12.52
N ARG A 151 -6.35 12.30 -12.28
CA ARG A 151 -7.00 12.62 -11.01
C ARG A 151 -8.29 11.84 -10.80
N TYR A 152 -9.01 11.55 -11.88
CA TYR A 152 -10.24 10.77 -11.79
C TYR A 152 -9.95 9.32 -11.37
N ALA A 153 -8.88 8.72 -11.90
CA ALA A 153 -8.40 7.41 -11.47
C ALA A 153 -7.96 7.42 -10.00
N ASP A 154 -7.18 8.42 -9.59
CA ASP A 154 -6.74 8.59 -8.20
C ASP A 154 -7.92 8.77 -7.23
N ASP A 155 -8.95 9.55 -7.60
CA ASP A 155 -10.15 9.77 -6.80
C ASP A 155 -10.95 8.48 -6.61
N LEU A 156 -11.09 7.67 -7.66
CA LEU A 156 -11.73 6.35 -7.57
C LEU A 156 -10.93 5.40 -6.67
N LEU A 157 -9.61 5.42 -6.77
CA LEU A 157 -8.74 4.59 -5.92
C LEU A 157 -8.84 4.99 -4.44
N HIS A 158 -8.88 6.29 -4.13
CA HIS A 158 -9.13 6.78 -2.76
C HIS A 158 -10.50 6.32 -2.24
N LYS A 159 -11.55 6.38 -3.07
CA LYS A 159 -12.88 5.88 -2.69
C LYS A 159 -12.88 4.38 -2.43
N ALA A 160 -12.22 3.58 -3.28
CA ALA A 160 -12.09 2.14 -3.08
C ALA A 160 -11.34 1.80 -1.78
N ALA A 161 -10.23 2.51 -1.52
CA ALA A 161 -9.46 2.40 -0.29
C ALA A 161 -10.30 2.77 0.96
N ALA A 162 -11.05 3.87 0.89
CA ALA A 162 -11.95 4.29 1.96
C ALA A 162 -13.11 3.30 2.20
N ALA A 163 -13.61 2.66 1.14
CA ALA A 163 -14.59 1.58 1.21
C ALA A 163 -14.00 0.25 1.72
N GLY A 164 -12.68 0.19 1.94
CA GLY A 164 -12.00 -0.94 2.56
C GLY A 164 -11.52 -2.02 1.60
N GLN A 165 -11.34 -1.70 0.31
CA GLN A 165 -10.74 -2.62 -0.65
C GLN A 165 -9.23 -2.80 -0.32
N PRO A 166 -8.74 -4.02 -0.01
CA PRO A 166 -7.35 -4.22 0.43
C PRO A 166 -6.28 -3.90 -0.62
N ALA A 167 -6.47 -4.34 -1.86
CA ALA A 167 -5.57 -4.05 -2.97
C ALA A 167 -5.56 -2.55 -3.34
N ALA A 168 -6.66 -1.83 -3.18
CA ALA A 168 -6.73 -0.38 -3.34
C ALA A 168 -5.90 0.34 -2.29
N LEU A 169 -6.00 -0.07 -1.02
CA LEU A 169 -5.16 0.46 0.06
C LEU A 169 -3.66 0.27 -0.25
N LEU A 170 -3.28 -0.91 -0.74
CA LEU A 170 -1.88 -1.21 -1.07
C LEU A 170 -1.41 -0.47 -2.33
N ALA A 171 -2.25 -0.37 -3.37
CA ALA A 171 -1.97 0.40 -4.58
C ALA A 171 -1.79 1.90 -4.24
N LEU A 172 -2.67 2.44 -3.40
CA LEU A 172 -2.58 3.82 -2.93
C LEU A 172 -1.30 4.07 -2.13
N ALA A 173 -0.92 3.14 -1.25
CA ALA A 173 0.32 3.28 -0.49
C ALA A 173 1.58 3.26 -1.38
N ASN A 174 1.55 2.50 -2.47
CA ASN A 174 2.62 2.48 -3.47
C ASN A 174 2.69 3.77 -4.31
N LEU A 175 1.57 4.49 -4.48
CA LEU A 175 1.57 5.80 -5.12
C LEU A 175 2.18 6.90 -4.23
N TYR A 176 2.04 6.77 -2.91
CA TYR A 176 2.54 7.73 -1.92
C TYR A 176 3.62 7.16 -0.98
N PRO A 177 4.74 6.60 -1.49
CA PRO A 177 5.67 5.78 -0.69
C PRO A 177 6.32 6.52 0.48
N ALA A 178 6.43 7.85 0.42
CA ALA A 178 7.03 8.67 1.47
C ALA A 178 6.04 9.07 2.58
N GLU A 179 4.74 9.12 2.29
CA GLU A 179 3.74 9.77 3.15
C GLU A 179 2.47 8.94 3.38
N TRP A 180 2.38 7.74 2.80
CA TRP A 180 1.20 6.88 2.87
C TRP A 180 0.72 6.61 4.31
N LEU A 181 1.61 6.66 5.31
CA LEU A 181 1.23 6.52 6.73
C LEU A 181 0.25 7.60 7.21
N ASN A 182 0.24 8.77 6.58
CA ASN A 182 -0.54 9.94 6.99
C ASN A 182 -1.56 10.38 5.92
N VAL A 183 -1.65 9.68 4.78
CA VAL A 183 -2.65 9.98 3.75
C VAL A 183 -4.05 9.80 4.38
N PRO A 184 -4.89 10.84 4.41
CA PRO A 184 -6.21 10.73 5.00
C PRO A 184 -7.11 9.86 4.12
N LEU A 185 -7.91 9.00 4.76
CA LEU A 185 -9.02 8.32 4.12
C LEU A 185 -10.35 8.93 4.61
N ALA A 186 -11.47 8.52 4.03
CA ALA A 186 -12.78 8.94 4.54
C ALA A 186 -13.08 8.26 5.89
N GLY A 187 -13.73 8.99 6.81
CA GLY A 187 -13.68 8.66 8.24
C GLY A 187 -12.32 9.05 8.82
N SER A 188 -12.19 9.26 10.12
CA SER A 188 -10.98 9.81 10.76
C SER A 188 -9.71 8.93 10.69
N ASP A 189 -9.67 7.95 9.80
CA ASP A 189 -8.60 6.98 9.66
C ASP A 189 -7.59 7.43 8.60
N THR A 190 -6.32 7.06 8.81
CA THR A 190 -5.28 7.20 7.79
C THR A 190 -5.14 5.92 6.97
N LEU A 191 -4.57 6.05 5.77
CA LEU A 191 -4.12 4.91 4.97
C LEU A 191 -3.12 4.04 5.75
N GLY A 192 -2.27 4.66 6.57
CA GLY A 192 -1.40 4.00 7.53
C GLY A 192 -2.14 3.03 8.43
N ASP A 193 -3.20 3.51 9.09
CA ASP A 193 -3.97 2.73 10.06
C ASP A 193 -4.72 1.56 9.39
N ARG A 194 -5.24 1.77 8.18
CA ARG A 194 -5.89 0.72 7.39
C ARG A 194 -4.92 -0.38 6.97
N VAL A 195 -3.75 -0.03 6.42
CA VAL A 195 -2.72 -1.00 6.03
C VAL A 195 -2.18 -1.77 7.24
N LEU A 196 -1.97 -1.09 8.38
CA LEU A 196 -1.58 -1.75 9.63
C LEU A 196 -2.66 -2.72 10.11
N THR A 197 -3.93 -2.37 9.94
CA THR A 197 -5.05 -3.27 10.27
C THR A 197 -5.09 -4.49 9.35
N LEU A 198 -4.88 -4.32 8.03
CA LEU A 198 -4.72 -5.43 7.09
C LEU A 198 -3.55 -6.34 7.49
N ALA A 199 -2.40 -5.75 7.79
CA ALA A 199 -1.23 -6.49 8.23
C ALA A 199 -1.53 -7.27 9.52
N ALA A 200 -2.20 -6.65 10.50
CA ALA A 200 -2.61 -7.28 11.75
C ALA A 200 -3.60 -8.45 11.56
N GLN A 201 -4.38 -8.42 10.49
CA GLN A 201 -5.30 -9.50 10.09
C GLN A 201 -4.61 -10.60 9.26
N GLY A 202 -3.30 -10.52 9.04
CA GLY A 202 -2.53 -11.54 8.32
C GLY A 202 -2.45 -11.31 6.81
N ASN A 203 -2.68 -10.10 6.32
CA ASN A 203 -2.44 -9.79 4.91
C ASN A 203 -0.94 -9.75 4.59
N ALA A 204 -0.46 -10.72 3.80
CA ALA A 204 0.96 -10.87 3.47
C ALA A 204 1.54 -9.66 2.73
N SER A 205 0.78 -9.07 1.81
CA SER A 205 1.19 -7.91 1.01
C SER A 205 1.30 -6.65 1.86
N ALA A 206 0.40 -6.45 2.82
CA ALA A 206 0.51 -5.37 3.80
C ALA A 206 1.77 -5.51 4.66
N LEU A 207 2.07 -6.71 5.17
CA LEU A 207 3.32 -6.97 5.90
C LEU A 207 4.57 -6.69 5.03
N ALA A 208 4.49 -6.98 3.72
CA ALA A 208 5.59 -6.75 2.79
C ALA A 208 5.84 -5.27 2.60
N LEU A 209 4.77 -4.49 2.44
CA LEU A 209 4.82 -3.03 2.37
C LEU A 209 5.42 -2.43 3.65
N LEU A 210 5.04 -2.91 4.84
CA LEU A 210 5.64 -2.46 6.10
C LEU A 210 7.15 -2.75 6.16
N SER A 211 7.54 -3.95 5.73
CA SER A 211 8.95 -4.37 5.70
C SER A 211 9.78 -3.52 4.73
N GLN A 212 9.23 -3.25 3.54
CA GLN A 212 9.86 -2.40 2.53
C GLN A 212 9.99 -0.95 3.03
N TRP A 213 8.97 -0.40 3.66
CA TRP A 213 9.03 0.95 4.19
C TRP A 213 10.09 1.07 5.30
N CYS A 214 10.16 0.10 6.22
CA CYS A 214 11.20 0.04 7.24
C CYS A 214 12.61 -0.25 6.71
N ALA A 215 12.78 -0.60 5.44
CA ALA A 215 14.10 -0.66 4.82
C ALA A 215 14.68 0.74 4.52
N SER A 216 13.83 1.78 4.49
CA SER A 216 14.27 3.15 4.28
C SER A 216 15.02 3.70 5.51
N PRO A 217 16.14 4.42 5.31
CA PRO A 217 16.88 5.01 6.43
C PRO A 217 16.00 5.91 7.28
N LYS A 218 16.07 5.75 8.62
CA LYS A 218 15.30 6.53 9.61
C LYS A 218 13.78 6.38 9.53
N ALA A 219 13.25 5.47 8.72
CA ALA A 219 11.81 5.22 8.67
C ALA A 219 11.32 4.54 9.96
N CYS A 220 12.03 3.51 10.43
CA CYS A 220 11.68 2.74 11.62
C CYS A 220 12.70 2.89 12.75
N THR A 221 12.24 2.84 14.00
CA THR A 221 13.09 3.04 15.20
C THR A 221 14.16 1.96 15.31
N ASP A 222 13.78 0.70 15.04
CA ASP A 222 14.70 -0.42 14.90
C ASP A 222 14.42 -1.14 13.58
N PRO A 223 15.08 -0.72 12.47
CA PRO A 223 14.84 -1.28 11.15
C PRO A 223 15.12 -2.79 11.07
N GLN A 224 16.16 -3.28 11.75
CA GLN A 224 16.57 -4.67 11.64
C GLN A 224 15.63 -5.60 12.41
N LEU A 225 15.35 -5.28 13.69
CA LEU A 225 14.38 -6.04 14.49
C LEU A 225 13.01 -6.04 13.81
N THR A 226 12.58 -4.88 13.29
CA THR A 226 11.29 -4.75 12.63
C THR A 226 11.20 -5.63 11.40
N ARG A 227 12.15 -5.55 10.46
CA ARG A 227 12.13 -6.37 9.25
C ARG A 227 12.22 -7.86 9.54
N ASN A 228 13.09 -8.27 10.47
CA ASN A 228 13.20 -9.67 10.89
C ASN A 228 11.86 -10.15 11.48
N THR A 229 11.25 -9.37 12.38
CA THR A 229 9.95 -9.70 12.98
C THR A 229 8.85 -9.81 11.92
N LEU A 230 8.76 -8.87 10.98
CA LEU A 230 7.77 -8.91 9.90
C LEU A 230 7.98 -10.10 8.95
N ALA A 231 9.22 -10.45 8.63
CA ALA A 231 9.53 -11.63 7.82
C ALA A 231 9.07 -12.92 8.52
N LEU A 232 9.28 -13.03 9.83
CA LEU A 232 8.80 -14.16 10.63
C LEU A 232 7.27 -14.27 10.63
N LEU A 233 6.58 -13.13 10.76
CA LEU A 233 5.13 -13.07 10.67
C LEU A 233 4.67 -13.56 9.29
N GLN A 234 5.26 -13.07 8.21
CA GLN A 234 4.93 -13.51 6.85
C GLN A 234 5.15 -15.01 6.65
N LEU A 235 6.29 -15.56 7.09
CA LEU A 235 6.57 -17.00 7.01
C LEU A 235 5.52 -17.82 7.76
N SER A 236 5.01 -17.32 8.89
CA SER A 236 3.99 -18.02 9.68
C SER A 236 2.64 -18.14 8.97
N LEU A 237 2.34 -17.29 7.98
CA LEU A 237 1.10 -17.34 7.20
C LEU A 237 1.03 -18.57 6.27
N PHE A 238 2.18 -19.10 5.83
CA PHE A 238 2.23 -20.14 4.78
C PHE A 238 2.49 -21.56 5.28
N LYS A 239 2.71 -21.78 6.59
CA LYS A 239 3.02 -23.05 7.29
C LYS A 239 3.48 -24.23 6.42
N THR A 240 4.73 -24.67 6.64
CA THR A 240 5.02 -26.02 7.14
C THR A 240 6.38 -26.03 7.85
N GLY A 241 6.40 -26.47 9.12
CA GLY A 241 7.53 -27.07 9.83
C GLY A 241 8.91 -26.42 9.71
N THR A 242 9.36 -25.74 10.77
CA THR A 242 10.75 -25.72 11.30
C THR A 242 11.94 -25.63 10.34
N SER A 243 11.78 -25.13 9.10
CA SER A 243 12.92 -24.75 8.27
C SER A 243 13.69 -23.68 9.03
N GLU A 244 15.00 -23.84 9.19
CA GLU A 244 15.86 -23.01 10.04
C GLU A 244 15.63 -21.52 9.79
N VAL A 245 14.73 -20.97 10.58
CA VAL A 245 14.22 -19.62 10.45
C VAL A 245 15.37 -18.61 10.54
N GLY A 246 16.43 -18.95 11.30
CA GLY A 246 17.65 -18.17 11.44
C GLY A 246 18.43 -17.93 10.14
N LEU A 247 18.25 -18.75 9.10
CA LEU A 247 18.94 -18.58 7.81
C LEU A 247 18.43 -17.35 7.02
N TYR A 248 17.23 -16.88 7.33
CA TYR A 248 16.60 -15.74 6.65
C TYR A 248 16.67 -14.45 7.48
N LEU A 249 17.13 -14.52 8.73
CA LEU A 249 17.23 -13.38 9.63
C LEU A 249 18.62 -12.75 9.56
N ILE A 250 18.65 -11.43 9.42
CA ILE A 250 19.90 -10.66 9.40
C ILE A 250 20.30 -10.34 10.85
N GLY A 251 21.61 -10.34 11.13
CA GLY A 251 22.14 -9.95 12.43
C GLY A 251 22.77 -11.10 13.21
N ASN A 252 23.21 -10.80 14.43
CA ASN A 252 23.79 -11.76 15.36
C ASN A 252 22.71 -12.62 16.05
N ALA A 253 23.15 -13.66 16.78
CA ALA A 253 22.24 -14.60 17.43
C ALA A 253 21.27 -13.96 18.45
N ASP A 254 21.67 -12.86 19.11
CA ASP A 254 20.83 -12.17 20.08
C ASP A 254 19.76 -11.32 19.37
N GLU A 255 20.12 -10.65 18.27
CA GLU A 255 19.19 -9.91 17.41
C GLU A 255 18.16 -10.84 16.76
N GLN A 256 18.61 -12.00 16.29
CA GLN A 256 17.74 -13.04 15.74
C GLN A 256 16.78 -13.57 16.81
N ARG A 257 17.27 -13.87 18.02
CA ARG A 257 16.44 -14.33 19.15
C ARG A 257 15.42 -13.27 19.58
N ALA A 258 15.81 -12.00 19.59
CA ALA A 258 14.91 -10.88 19.88
C ALA A 258 13.76 -10.82 18.87
N ALA A 259 14.05 -10.97 17.57
CA ALA A 259 13.03 -11.01 16.51
C ALA A 259 12.08 -12.19 16.66
N ILE A 260 12.60 -13.40 16.95
CA ILE A 260 11.78 -14.61 17.20
C ILE A 260 10.82 -14.38 18.37
N ASN A 261 11.34 -13.94 19.51
CA ASN A 261 10.52 -13.67 20.69
C ASN A 261 9.46 -12.59 20.43
N ARG A 262 9.82 -11.56 19.66
CA ARG A 262 8.91 -10.47 19.32
C ARG A 262 7.81 -10.93 18.35
N ALA A 263 8.16 -11.72 17.34
CA ALA A 263 7.20 -12.29 16.41
C ALA A 263 6.22 -13.22 17.13
N ASP A 264 6.69 -14.11 17.99
CA ASP A 264 5.83 -14.99 18.78
C ASP A 264 4.88 -14.22 19.70
N SER A 265 5.38 -13.15 20.33
CA SER A 265 4.55 -12.26 21.16
C SER A 265 3.47 -11.57 20.34
N LEU A 266 3.81 -11.06 19.16
CA LEU A 266 2.86 -10.42 18.24
C LEU A 266 1.83 -11.42 17.71
N ARG A 267 2.22 -12.63 17.33
CA ARG A 267 1.28 -13.67 16.88
C ARG A 267 0.24 -13.99 17.95
N LYS A 268 0.67 -14.17 19.19
CA LYS A 268 -0.24 -14.37 20.33
C LYS A 268 -1.16 -13.17 20.54
N LEU A 269 -0.61 -11.96 20.49
CA LEU A 269 -1.39 -10.73 20.62
C LEU A 269 -2.45 -10.63 19.51
N LEU A 270 -2.07 -10.87 18.26
CA LEU A 270 -2.94 -10.76 17.09
C LEU A 270 -3.86 -11.98 16.88
N SER A 271 -3.75 -13.01 17.75
CA SER A 271 -4.51 -14.25 17.65
C SER A 271 -4.29 -15.02 16.33
N TRP A 272 -3.07 -14.98 15.80
CA TRP A 272 -2.72 -15.72 14.59
C TRP A 272 -2.54 -17.22 14.89
N PRO A 273 -2.82 -18.10 13.91
CA PRO A 273 -2.61 -19.53 14.07
C PRO A 273 -1.14 -19.83 14.39
N SER A 274 -0.92 -20.67 15.41
CA SER A 274 0.39 -21.15 15.87
C SER A 274 1.01 -22.16 14.92
#